data_AF-A0A535BE74-F1
#
_entry.id   AF-A0A535BE74-F1
#
_cell.length_a   1.000
_cell.length_b   1.000
_cell.length_c   1.000
_cell.angle_alpha   90.00
_cell.angle_beta   90.00
_cell.angle_gamma   90.00
#
_symmetry.space_group_name_H-M   'P 1'
#
loop_
_entity.id
_entity.type
_entity.pdbx_description
1 polymer ?
#
loop_
_entity_poly.entity_id
_entity_poly.type
_entity_poly.pdbx_seq_one_letter_code
_entity_poly.pdbx_strand_id
1 'polypeptide(L)'
;MKPLRFFIIGTTALILFCFTGPATAEPQKKQAASRSAQVPRLTAAQKKLLEKRKMLVEKTRASRDGLQALLEGYEEKLASESADYAMTEIMYGLDLVSQSKLDQSKRELMNTRLAIQQAQQWIAEDDVALSLAEDRFANSPSGRRQHRIAFIRYNGFADWSLADAGEIAKFFLEHFDRALPVSAMGQSPTHDRMGLDHRDAMDVAVSPDSQEGRALMVYLRRAGIPFIAFRNKMRGWATGAHIHIGTPSLRHEQVKRSPASSASVQKSAGRG
;
A
#
# COMPACT_ATOMS: atom_id res chain seq x y z
N MET A 1 11.91 -62.59 8.40
CA MET A 1 12.64 -63.72 7.80
C MET A 1 12.79 -63.43 6.30
N LYS A 2 14.03 -63.40 5.79
CA LYS A 2 14.36 -63.32 4.33
C LYS A 2 14.16 -64.71 3.68
N PRO A 3 14.16 -64.86 2.34
CA PRO A 3 15.42 -64.82 1.53
C PRO A 3 15.22 -64.03 0.20
N LEU A 4 16.06 -63.08 -0.22
CA LEU A 4 17.43 -63.15 -0.75
C LEU A 4 17.71 -64.33 -1.72
N ARG A 5 17.84 -64.03 -3.02
CA ARG A 5 18.63 -64.84 -3.96
C ARG A 5 19.54 -63.96 -4.82
N PHE A 6 20.80 -64.37 -4.82
CA PHE A 6 22.01 -63.86 -5.47
C PHE A 6 22.12 -64.28 -6.94
N PHE A 7 22.95 -63.57 -7.72
CA PHE A 7 24.00 -64.10 -8.64
C PHE A 7 24.88 -62.89 -9.05
N ILE A 8 26.10 -62.70 -8.51
CA ILE A 8 27.43 -63.25 -8.88
C ILE A 8 27.91 -62.80 -10.29
N ILE A 9 28.74 -61.74 -10.35
CA ILE A 9 30.21 -61.69 -10.64
C ILE A 9 30.58 -61.98 -12.10
N GLY A 10 31.27 -61.02 -12.71
CA GLY A 10 32.06 -61.17 -13.94
C GLY A 10 33.06 -60.04 -14.11
N THR A 11 34.21 -60.15 -13.44
CA THR A 11 35.42 -59.35 -13.64
C THR A 11 36.17 -59.80 -14.90
N THR A 12 36.69 -58.87 -15.71
CA THR A 12 37.95 -59.06 -16.45
C THR A 12 38.56 -57.70 -16.79
N ALA A 13 39.81 -57.53 -16.34
CA ALA A 13 40.73 -56.47 -16.72
C ALA A 13 41.30 -56.73 -18.14
N LEU A 14 42.02 -55.76 -18.72
CA LEU A 14 43.47 -55.84 -19.01
C LEU A 14 43.94 -54.87 -20.14
N ILE A 15 44.81 -53.91 -19.74
CA ILE A 15 46.06 -53.41 -20.38
C ILE A 15 45.98 -52.70 -21.76
N LEU A 16 46.27 -51.39 -21.84
CA LEU A 16 47.57 -50.68 -21.91
C LEU A 16 48.17 -50.62 -23.33
N PHE A 17 48.36 -49.41 -23.86
CA PHE A 17 49.59 -49.11 -24.60
C PHE A 17 50.00 -47.64 -24.44
N CYS A 18 51.25 -47.48 -24.03
CA CYS A 18 51.97 -46.25 -23.79
C CYS A 18 52.37 -45.57 -25.11
N PHE A 19 52.45 -44.24 -25.12
CA PHE A 19 53.50 -43.55 -25.86
C PHE A 19 54.04 -42.38 -25.03
N THR A 20 55.31 -42.52 -24.66
CA THR A 20 56.17 -41.48 -24.09
C THR A 20 56.88 -40.74 -25.22
N GLY A 21 56.93 -39.42 -25.14
CA GLY A 21 57.80 -38.57 -25.94
C GLY A 21 58.13 -37.30 -25.13
N PRO A 22 59.41 -36.97 -24.89
CA PRO A 22 59.79 -35.85 -24.06
C PRO A 22 59.85 -34.58 -24.91
N ALA A 23 59.27 -33.48 -24.41
CA ALA A 23 59.58 -32.15 -24.91
C ALA A 23 59.76 -31.22 -23.70
N THR A 24 60.99 -30.77 -23.60
CA THR A 24 61.59 -29.78 -22.71
C THR A 24 60.66 -28.65 -22.28
N ALA A 25 60.55 -28.47 -20.97
CA ALA A 25 59.95 -27.31 -20.35
C ALA A 25 60.87 -26.08 -20.46
N GLU A 26 60.40 -25.03 -21.15
CA GLU A 26 60.81 -23.66 -20.89
C GLU A 26 59.71 -22.95 -20.07
N PRO A 27 60.05 -22.20 -19.01
CA PRO A 27 59.06 -21.47 -18.24
C PRO A 27 58.68 -20.19 -19.00
N GLN A 28 57.70 -20.28 -19.90
CA GLN A 28 57.03 -19.08 -20.40
C GLN A 28 56.27 -18.44 -19.24
N LYS A 29 56.85 -17.36 -18.75
CA LYS A 29 56.28 -16.36 -17.84
C LYS A 29 54.96 -15.86 -18.44
N LYS A 30 53.85 -16.57 -18.17
CA LYS A 30 52.50 -16.08 -18.42
C LYS A 30 52.33 -14.82 -17.56
N GLN A 31 52.51 -13.67 -18.19
CA GLN A 31 51.99 -12.41 -17.68
C GLN A 31 50.51 -12.65 -17.41
N ALA A 32 50.17 -12.72 -16.12
CA ALA A 32 48.81 -12.59 -15.66
C ALA A 32 48.36 -11.19 -16.10
N ALA A 33 47.72 -11.13 -17.27
CA ALA A 33 46.92 -9.98 -17.64
C ALA A 33 45.93 -9.78 -16.49
N SER A 34 46.13 -8.70 -15.74
CA SER A 34 45.17 -8.25 -14.75
C SER A 34 43.86 -8.01 -15.50
N ARG A 35 42.95 -8.98 -15.43
CA ARG A 35 41.54 -8.71 -15.64
C ARG A 35 41.16 -7.79 -14.50
N SER A 36 41.32 -6.48 -14.70
CA SER A 36 40.66 -5.50 -13.87
C SER A 36 39.20 -5.91 -13.86
N ALA A 37 38.68 -6.27 -12.69
CA ALA A 37 37.27 -6.56 -12.52
C ALA A 37 36.52 -5.27 -12.89
N GLN A 38 36.10 -5.18 -14.15
CA GLN A 38 35.32 -4.08 -14.65
C GLN A 38 33.97 -4.21 -13.96
N VAL A 39 33.72 -3.35 -12.97
CA VAL A 39 32.43 -3.27 -12.27
C VAL A 39 31.33 -3.23 -13.35
N PRO A 40 30.35 -4.15 -13.34
CA PRO A 40 29.33 -4.19 -14.37
C PRO A 40 28.62 -2.84 -14.43
N ARG A 41 28.82 -2.10 -15.52
CA ARG A 41 28.19 -0.79 -15.70
C ARG A 41 26.71 -1.04 -15.97
N LEU A 42 25.85 -0.61 -15.06
CA LEU A 42 24.40 -0.76 -15.19
C LEU A 42 23.92 -0.16 -16.53
N THR A 43 23.08 -0.91 -17.24
CA THR A 43 22.43 -0.44 -18.46
C THR A 43 21.47 0.72 -18.16
N ALA A 44 21.12 1.53 -19.16
CA ALA A 44 20.17 2.62 -18.99
C ALA A 44 18.81 2.15 -18.44
N ALA A 45 18.35 0.97 -18.86
CA ALA A 45 17.13 0.34 -18.35
C ALA A 45 17.26 -0.05 -16.87
N GLN A 46 18.40 -0.62 -16.46
CA GLN A 46 18.68 -0.98 -15.07
C GLN A 46 18.78 0.27 -14.17
N LYS A 47 19.40 1.35 -14.64
CA LYS A 47 19.45 2.63 -13.93
C LYS A 47 18.04 3.21 -13.74
N LYS A 48 17.23 3.25 -14.80
CA LYS A 48 15.84 3.73 -14.72
C LYS A 48 15.00 2.89 -13.76
N LEU A 49 15.19 1.57 -13.74
CA LEU A 49 14.52 0.69 -12.78
C LEU A 49 14.96 0.97 -11.34
N LEU A 50 16.26 1.19 -11.11
CA LEU A 50 16.78 1.52 -9.78
C LEU A 50 16.22 2.84 -9.26
N GLU A 51 16.15 3.87 -10.10
CA GLU A 51 15.55 5.15 -9.73
C GLU A 51 14.05 5.02 -9.41
N LYS A 52 13.29 4.28 -10.22
CA LYS A 52 11.88 3.97 -9.90
C LYS A 52 11.72 3.24 -8.56
N ARG A 53 12.64 2.34 -8.21
CA ARG A 53 12.63 1.64 -6.91
C ARG A 53 12.93 2.58 -5.76
N LYS A 54 13.92 3.47 -5.89
CA LYS A 54 14.22 4.49 -4.88
C LYS A 54 13.02 5.39 -4.63
N MET A 55 12.39 5.90 -5.68
CA MET A 55 11.17 6.70 -5.56
C MET A 55 10.03 5.96 -4.86
N LEU A 56 9.85 4.65 -5.15
CA LEU A 56 8.84 3.85 -4.46
C LEU A 56 9.15 3.71 -2.96
N VAL A 57 10.42 3.47 -2.60
CA VAL A 57 10.85 3.38 -1.19
C VAL A 57 10.65 4.71 -0.49
N GLU A 58 11.04 5.82 -1.12
CA GLU A 58 10.85 7.17 -0.58
C GLU A 58 9.37 7.51 -0.40
N LYS A 59 8.51 7.27 -1.40
CA LYS A 59 7.06 7.48 -1.28
C LYS A 59 6.44 6.58 -0.22
N THR A 60 6.90 5.34 -0.07
CA THR A 60 6.44 4.42 0.99
C THR A 60 6.85 4.91 2.38
N ARG A 61 8.08 5.43 2.54
CA ARG A 61 8.53 6.04 3.80
C ARG A 61 7.72 7.31 4.12
N ALA A 62 7.53 8.19 3.15
CA ALA A 62 6.72 9.40 3.31
C ALA A 62 5.25 9.08 3.68
N SER A 63 4.68 8.03 3.06
CA SER A 63 3.37 7.49 3.45
C SER A 63 3.35 7.05 4.91
N ARG A 64 4.33 6.23 5.33
CA ARG A 64 4.43 5.74 6.71
C ARG A 64 4.57 6.88 7.72
N ASP A 65 5.46 7.84 7.45
CA ASP A 65 5.70 9.00 8.32
C ASP A 65 4.45 9.88 8.43
N GLY A 66 3.75 10.13 7.31
CA GLY A 66 2.49 10.88 7.31
C GLY A 66 1.38 10.17 8.10
N LEU A 67 1.29 8.84 8.00
CA LEU A 67 0.33 8.06 8.78
C LEU A 67 0.63 8.07 10.28
N GLN A 68 1.90 8.08 10.67
CA GLN A 68 2.30 8.22 12.07
C GLN A 68 1.89 9.58 12.63
N ALA A 69 2.14 10.67 11.90
CA ALA A 69 1.69 12.00 12.33
C ALA A 69 0.16 12.09 12.46
N LEU A 70 -0.59 11.43 11.57
CA LEU A 70 -2.05 11.36 11.67
C LEU A 70 -2.54 10.53 12.87
N LEU A 71 -1.81 9.49 13.27
CA LEU A 71 -2.14 8.70 14.46
C LEU A 71 -2.11 9.55 15.72
N GLU A 72 -1.12 10.42 15.88
CA GLU A 72 -1.01 11.33 17.04
C GLU A 72 -2.28 12.19 17.18
N GLY A 73 -2.74 12.79 16.08
CA GLY A 73 -3.98 13.58 16.07
C GLY A 73 -5.23 12.75 16.35
N TYR A 74 -5.32 11.52 15.82
CA TYR A 74 -6.45 10.63 16.13
C TYR A 74 -6.45 10.14 17.58
N GLU A 75 -5.29 9.89 18.18
CA GLU A 75 -5.17 9.46 19.58
C GLU A 75 -5.61 10.57 20.54
N GLU A 76 -5.21 11.83 20.28
CA GLU A 76 -5.71 12.99 21.03
C GLU A 76 -7.23 13.13 20.89
N LYS A 77 -7.74 13.04 19.66
CA LYS A 77 -9.18 13.07 19.39
C LYS A 77 -9.93 11.93 20.08
N LEU A 78 -9.37 10.72 20.08
CA LEU A 78 -9.95 9.57 20.76
C LEU A 78 -10.09 9.81 22.26
N ALA A 79 -9.08 10.43 22.89
CA ALA A 79 -9.12 10.77 24.30
C ALA A 79 -10.25 11.78 24.59
N SER A 80 -10.34 12.85 23.79
CA SER A 80 -11.40 13.85 23.91
C SER A 80 -12.80 13.24 23.72
N GLU A 81 -13.02 12.49 22.64
CA GLU A 81 -14.31 11.87 22.34
C GLU A 81 -14.70 10.79 23.37
N SER A 82 -13.73 10.11 23.97
CA SER A 82 -13.99 9.15 25.05
C SER A 82 -14.50 9.85 26.31
N ALA A 83 -13.94 11.02 26.66
CA ALA A 83 -14.41 11.82 27.78
C ALA A 83 -15.82 12.39 27.51
N ASP A 84 -16.06 12.90 26.31
CA ASP A 84 -17.37 13.41 25.88
C ASP A 84 -18.45 12.31 25.91
N TYR A 85 -18.12 11.10 25.44
CA TYR A 85 -19.03 9.95 25.51
C TYR A 85 -19.38 9.58 26.95
N ALA A 86 -18.38 9.47 27.83
CA ALA A 86 -18.61 9.14 29.23
C ALA A 86 -19.52 10.17 29.92
N MET A 87 -19.31 11.46 29.66
CA MET A 87 -20.17 12.52 30.19
C MET A 87 -21.59 12.44 29.61
N THR A 88 -21.71 12.21 28.30
CA THR A 88 -23.02 12.10 27.62
C THR A 88 -23.81 10.89 28.12
N GLU A 89 -23.14 9.76 28.40
CA GLU A 89 -23.74 8.55 28.97
C GLU A 89 -24.32 8.81 30.36
N ILE A 90 -23.59 9.52 31.22
CA ILE A 90 -24.08 9.96 32.54
C ILE A 90 -25.29 10.88 32.39
N MET A 91 -25.19 11.91 31.54
CA MET A 91 -26.30 12.85 31.33
C MET A 91 -27.56 12.16 30.77
N TYR A 92 -27.40 11.14 29.93
CA TYR A 92 -28.51 10.36 29.41
C TYR A 92 -29.17 9.54 30.52
N GLY A 93 -28.39 8.92 31.40
CA GLY A 93 -28.90 8.20 32.58
C GLY A 93 -29.65 9.12 33.56
N LEU A 94 -29.37 10.42 33.54
CA LEU A 94 -30.07 11.46 34.30
C LEU A 94 -31.23 12.13 33.52
N ASP A 95 -31.55 11.65 32.31
CA ASP A 95 -32.56 12.20 31.41
C ASP A 95 -32.32 13.68 31.01
N LEU A 96 -31.06 14.13 31.05
CA LEU A 96 -30.65 15.49 30.69
C LEU A 96 -30.32 15.66 29.21
N VAL A 97 -30.13 14.56 28.47
CA VAL A 97 -29.88 14.54 27.02
C VAL A 97 -30.69 13.44 26.34
N SER A 98 -31.01 13.65 25.06
CA SER A 98 -31.74 12.65 24.28
C SER A 98 -30.89 11.43 23.90
N GLN A 99 -31.55 10.30 23.65
CA GLN A 99 -30.92 9.08 23.12
C GLN A 99 -30.12 9.36 21.82
N SER A 100 -30.63 10.24 20.96
CA SER A 100 -29.96 10.59 19.70
C SER A 100 -28.57 11.21 19.91
N LYS A 101 -28.39 11.97 21.01
CA LYS A 101 -27.12 12.62 21.37
C LYS A 101 -26.10 11.59 21.88
N LEU A 102 -26.55 10.65 22.71
CA LEU A 102 -25.74 9.52 23.16
C LEU A 102 -25.27 8.67 21.96
N ASP A 103 -26.19 8.33 21.06
CA ASP A 103 -25.88 7.55 19.86
C ASP A 103 -24.91 8.29 18.93
N GLN A 104 -25.03 9.62 18.83
CA GLN A 104 -24.09 10.43 18.05
C GLN A 104 -22.68 10.37 18.64
N SER A 105 -22.52 10.64 19.94
CA SER A 105 -21.22 10.60 20.61
C SER A 105 -20.58 9.20 20.51
N LYS A 106 -21.39 8.14 20.65
CA LYS A 106 -20.94 6.76 20.44
C LYS A 106 -20.44 6.51 19.01
N ARG A 107 -21.13 7.04 18.00
CA ARG A 107 -20.71 6.90 16.59
C ARG A 107 -19.40 7.63 16.32
N GLU A 108 -19.24 8.85 16.82
CA GLU A 108 -18.00 9.64 16.68
C GLU A 108 -16.81 8.88 17.27
N LEU A 109 -16.93 8.42 18.52
CA LEU A 109 -15.92 7.60 19.18
C LEU A 109 -15.55 6.32 18.40
N MET A 110 -16.54 5.60 17.90
CA MET A 110 -16.31 4.39 17.09
C MET A 110 -15.61 4.70 15.76
N ASN A 111 -15.94 5.82 15.12
CA ASN A 111 -15.31 6.22 13.86
C ASN A 111 -13.82 6.54 14.05
N THR A 112 -13.47 7.26 15.12
CA THR A 112 -12.07 7.58 15.44
C THR A 112 -11.27 6.32 15.77
N ARG A 113 -11.82 5.38 16.55
CA ARG A 113 -11.18 4.08 16.82
C ARG A 113 -10.91 3.28 15.54
N LEU A 114 -11.85 3.28 14.59
CA LEU A 114 -11.66 2.62 13.30
C LEU A 114 -10.56 3.31 12.46
N ALA A 115 -10.43 4.63 12.55
CA ALA A 115 -9.39 5.40 11.86
C ALA A 115 -7.98 5.06 12.39
N ILE A 116 -7.85 4.90 13.71
CA ILE A 116 -6.59 4.50 14.34
C ILE A 116 -6.19 3.09 13.87
N GLN A 117 -7.11 2.13 13.96
CA GLN A 117 -6.86 0.77 13.50
C GLN A 117 -6.46 0.73 12.01
N GLN A 118 -7.05 1.62 11.20
CA GLN A 118 -6.72 1.77 9.79
C GLN A 118 -5.29 2.24 9.56
N ALA A 119 -4.92 3.36 10.18
CA ALA A 119 -3.59 3.92 10.03
C ALA A 119 -2.51 2.96 10.55
N GLN A 120 -2.77 2.27 11.67
CA GLN A 120 -1.88 1.23 12.19
C GLN A 120 -1.68 0.07 11.20
N GLN A 121 -2.75 -0.41 10.57
CA GLN A 121 -2.66 -1.47 9.55
C GLN A 121 -1.85 -1.02 8.33
N TRP A 122 -2.03 0.22 7.86
CA TRP A 122 -1.26 0.75 6.75
C TRP A 122 0.21 0.99 7.08
N ILE A 123 0.52 1.43 8.30
CA ILE A 123 1.90 1.53 8.78
C ILE A 123 2.55 0.15 8.80
N ALA A 124 1.88 -0.86 9.36
CA ALA A 124 2.41 -2.23 9.38
C ALA A 124 2.67 -2.78 7.97
N GLU A 125 1.80 -2.46 7.00
CA GLU A 125 2.01 -2.80 5.59
C GLU A 125 3.21 -2.07 4.98
N ASP A 126 3.36 -0.77 5.25
CA ASP A 126 4.49 0.03 4.78
C ASP A 126 5.81 -0.46 5.42
N ASP A 127 5.82 -0.82 6.70
CA ASP A 127 6.98 -1.38 7.40
C ASP A 127 7.39 -2.73 6.80
N VAL A 128 6.44 -3.62 6.48
CA VAL A 128 6.72 -4.87 5.76
C VAL A 128 7.27 -4.58 4.36
N ALA A 129 6.71 -3.62 3.64
CA ALA A 129 7.17 -3.26 2.30
C ALA A 129 8.60 -2.68 2.31
N LEU A 130 8.92 -1.84 3.30
CA LEU A 130 10.25 -1.28 3.50
C LEU A 130 11.25 -2.36 3.90
N SER A 131 10.91 -3.24 4.86
CA SER A 131 11.75 -4.38 5.24
C SER A 131 12.03 -5.31 4.06
N LEU A 132 11.03 -5.61 3.22
CA LEU A 132 11.24 -6.42 2.01
C LEU A 132 12.12 -5.71 0.95
N ALA A 133 12.08 -4.39 0.89
CA ALA A 133 12.95 -3.60 0.01
C ALA A 133 14.39 -3.54 0.54
N GLU A 134 14.58 -3.55 1.86
CA GLU A 134 15.88 -3.58 2.53
C GLU A 134 16.52 -4.98 2.48
N ASP A 135 15.74 -6.06 2.71
CA ASP A 135 16.22 -7.45 2.73
C ASP A 135 16.57 -8.02 1.35
N ARG A 136 16.02 -7.45 0.25
CA ARG A 136 16.26 -7.96 -1.10
C ARG A 136 17.29 -7.15 -1.90
N PHE A 137 18.50 -7.10 -1.35
CA PHE A 137 19.75 -7.16 -2.14
C PHE A 137 20.33 -8.58 -2.26
N ALA A 138 19.69 -9.59 -1.66
CA ALA A 138 19.98 -11.00 -1.90
C ALA A 138 18.68 -11.79 -2.19
N ASN A 139 18.61 -12.35 -3.39
CA ASN A 139 17.72 -13.44 -3.83
C ASN A 139 16.20 -13.34 -3.54
N SER A 140 15.43 -13.24 -4.61
CA SER A 140 13.98 -13.40 -4.62
C SER A 140 13.60 -14.88 -4.65
N PRO A 141 12.76 -15.39 -3.74
CA PRO A 141 11.84 -16.47 -4.10
C PRO A 141 10.42 -15.93 -4.19
N SER A 142 9.85 -16.16 -5.35
CA SER A 142 8.42 -16.27 -5.63
C SER A 142 7.78 -17.35 -4.78
N GLY A 143 6.57 -17.08 -4.30
CA GLY A 143 5.68 -18.09 -3.72
C GLY A 143 5.59 -18.05 -2.20
N ARG A 144 4.72 -17.17 -1.68
CA ARG A 144 4.12 -17.44 -0.37
C ARG A 144 2.62 -17.14 -0.44
N ARG A 145 1.88 -18.18 -0.06
CA ARG A 145 0.41 -18.32 -0.04
C ARG A 145 -0.27 -17.01 0.37
N GLN A 146 -0.99 -16.39 -0.56
CA GLN A 146 -1.75 -15.17 -0.28
C GLN A 146 -2.88 -15.53 0.67
N HIS A 147 -2.76 -15.16 1.94
CA HIS A 147 -3.96 -14.82 2.70
C HIS A 147 -4.70 -13.82 1.81
N ARG A 148 -5.95 -14.09 1.43
CA ARG A 148 -6.74 -13.14 0.63
C ARG A 148 -7.02 -11.95 1.56
N ILE A 149 -6.06 -11.03 1.66
CA ILE A 149 -6.22 -9.75 2.34
C ILE A 149 -7.46 -9.12 1.73
N ALA A 150 -8.32 -8.55 2.58
CA ALA A 150 -9.62 -8.00 2.16
C ALA A 150 -9.48 -6.90 1.09
N PHE A 151 -8.28 -6.35 0.95
CA PHE A 151 -7.91 -5.39 -0.09
C PHE A 151 -6.46 -5.60 -0.58
N ILE A 152 -6.08 -4.91 -1.65
CA ILE A 152 -4.71 -4.81 -2.17
C ILE A 152 -4.35 -3.33 -2.26
N ARG A 153 -3.23 -2.90 -1.67
CA ARG A 153 -2.74 -1.51 -1.79
C ARG A 153 -1.51 -1.41 -2.69
N TYR A 154 -1.39 -0.27 -3.37
CA TYR A 154 -0.19 0.14 -4.08
C TYR A 154 0.02 1.64 -3.91
N ASN A 155 1.16 2.05 -3.35
CA ASN A 155 1.46 3.46 -3.07
C ASN A 155 1.88 4.26 -4.32
N GLY A 156 2.20 3.57 -5.42
CA GLY A 156 2.64 4.26 -6.63
C GLY A 156 3.96 5.02 -6.46
N PHE A 157 4.34 5.72 -7.52
CA PHE A 157 5.44 6.69 -7.55
C PHE A 157 5.11 7.88 -8.46
N ALA A 158 4.03 7.82 -9.23
CA ALA A 158 3.57 8.91 -10.06
C ALA A 158 2.83 9.95 -9.21
N ASP A 159 2.97 11.21 -9.58
CA ASP A 159 2.13 12.28 -9.07
C ASP A 159 0.81 12.22 -9.84
N TRP A 160 -0.17 11.53 -9.26
CA TRP A 160 -1.50 11.33 -9.82
C TRP A 160 -2.42 12.51 -9.47
N SER A 161 -3.36 12.83 -10.36
CA SER A 161 -4.50 13.72 -10.08
C SER A 161 -5.76 13.27 -10.83
N LEU A 162 -6.92 13.84 -10.50
CA LEU A 162 -8.17 13.60 -11.24
C LEU A 162 -8.08 14.04 -12.71
N ALA A 163 -7.19 14.96 -13.07
CA ALA A 163 -6.98 15.37 -14.46
C ALA A 163 -6.44 14.22 -15.32
N ASP A 164 -5.73 13.26 -14.70
CA ASP A 164 -5.15 12.09 -15.38
C ASP A 164 -6.16 10.96 -15.59
N ALA A 165 -7.39 11.09 -15.07
CA ALA A 165 -8.43 10.06 -15.17
C ALA A 165 -8.80 9.73 -16.63
N GLY A 166 -8.66 10.69 -17.54
CA GLY A 166 -8.92 10.49 -18.97
C GLY A 166 -8.03 9.42 -19.60
N GLU A 167 -6.76 9.31 -19.20
CA GLU A 167 -5.84 8.29 -19.71
C GLU A 167 -6.21 6.89 -19.24
N ILE A 168 -6.74 6.78 -18.02
CA ILE A 168 -7.25 5.52 -17.46
C ILE A 168 -8.51 5.10 -18.21
N ALA A 169 -9.43 6.03 -18.45
CA ALA A 169 -10.64 5.79 -19.20
C ALA A 169 -10.35 5.36 -20.64
N LYS A 170 -9.37 6.01 -21.29
CA LYS A 170 -8.90 5.66 -22.64
C LYS A 170 -8.32 4.25 -22.69
N PHE A 171 -7.42 3.90 -21.78
CA PHE A 171 -6.89 2.54 -21.67
C PHE A 171 -8.02 1.50 -21.53
N PHE A 172 -9.00 1.78 -20.67
CA PHE A 172 -10.09 0.85 -20.41
C PHE A 172 -10.98 0.66 -21.65
N LEU A 173 -11.30 1.75 -22.34
CA LEU A 173 -12.06 1.73 -23.59
C LEU A 173 -11.33 0.94 -24.68
N GLU A 174 -10.05 1.23 -24.91
CA GLU A 174 -9.25 0.54 -25.92
C GLU A 174 -9.08 -0.96 -25.63
N HIS A 175 -9.04 -1.36 -24.36
CA HIS A 175 -8.79 -2.75 -23.96
C HIS A 175 -10.07 -3.61 -23.85
N PHE A 176 -11.22 -2.99 -23.51
CA PHE A 176 -12.47 -3.71 -23.23
C PHE A 176 -13.64 -3.29 -24.12
N ASP A 177 -13.45 -2.32 -25.02
CA ASP A 177 -14.48 -1.77 -25.90
C ASP A 177 -15.72 -1.27 -25.14
N ARG A 178 -15.50 -0.77 -23.92
CA ARG A 178 -16.55 -0.18 -23.08
C ARG A 178 -16.00 0.93 -22.21
N ALA A 179 -16.88 1.85 -21.81
CA ALA A 179 -16.51 2.93 -20.89
C ALA A 179 -16.07 2.38 -19.52
N LEU A 180 -15.10 3.08 -18.90
CA LEU A 180 -14.67 2.82 -17.54
C LEU A 180 -15.87 3.01 -16.58
N PRO A 181 -16.27 1.99 -15.79
CA PRO A 181 -17.42 2.10 -14.90
C PRO A 181 -17.03 2.87 -13.62
N VAL A 182 -16.91 4.19 -13.74
CA VAL A 182 -16.62 5.08 -12.61
C VAL A 182 -17.85 5.16 -11.71
N SER A 183 -17.69 4.81 -10.43
CA SER A 183 -18.75 4.92 -9.41
C SER A 183 -18.66 6.21 -8.60
N ALA A 184 -17.47 6.80 -8.49
CA ALA A 184 -17.27 8.11 -7.89
C ALA A 184 -16.09 8.80 -8.58
N MET A 185 -16.28 10.06 -8.95
CA MET A 185 -15.23 10.92 -9.50
C MET A 185 -15.02 12.06 -8.51
N GLY A 186 -14.02 11.93 -7.63
CA GLY A 186 -13.89 12.81 -6.49
C GLY A 186 -14.97 12.57 -5.41
N GLN A 187 -15.11 13.54 -4.49
CA GLN A 187 -16.00 13.44 -3.33
C GLN A 187 -17.44 13.05 -3.71
N SER A 188 -18.06 12.16 -2.91
CA SER A 188 -19.44 11.73 -3.10
C SER A 188 -20.25 11.80 -1.78
N PRO A 189 -21.60 11.83 -1.83
CA PRO A 189 -22.42 11.77 -0.63
C PRO A 189 -22.22 10.50 0.21
N THR A 190 -21.76 9.41 -0.43
CA THR A 190 -21.40 8.19 0.31
C THR A 190 -20.11 8.40 1.09
N HIS A 191 -19.12 9.09 0.51
CA HIS A 191 -17.89 9.46 1.19
C HIS A 191 -18.14 10.43 2.35
N ASP A 192 -19.00 11.44 2.16
CA ASP A 192 -19.39 12.38 3.22
C ASP A 192 -20.02 11.66 4.43
N ARG A 193 -20.99 10.77 4.17
CA ARG A 193 -21.65 9.98 5.23
C ARG A 193 -20.69 9.05 5.95
N MET A 194 -19.65 8.59 5.25
CA MET A 194 -18.59 7.75 5.81
C MET A 194 -17.47 8.57 6.45
N GLY A 195 -17.49 9.90 6.31
CA GLY A 195 -16.45 10.80 6.80
C GLY A 195 -15.11 10.62 6.11
N LEU A 196 -15.09 10.20 4.84
CA LEU A 196 -13.88 9.94 4.05
C LEU A 196 -13.61 11.12 3.10
N ASP A 197 -12.35 11.58 3.05
CA ASP A 197 -11.87 12.54 2.06
C ASP A 197 -11.47 11.80 0.77
N HIS A 198 -12.23 12.01 -0.28
CA HIS A 198 -12.07 11.38 -1.57
C HIS A 198 -11.95 12.43 -2.69
N ARG A 199 -11.57 13.68 -2.36
CA ARG A 199 -11.47 14.77 -3.36
C ARG A 199 -10.39 14.52 -4.40
N ASP A 200 -9.28 13.94 -3.99
CA ASP A 200 -8.14 13.59 -4.83
C ASP A 200 -8.11 12.08 -5.07
N ALA A 201 -9.27 11.49 -5.40
CA ALA A 201 -9.37 10.09 -5.79
C ALA A 201 -10.60 9.83 -6.66
N MET A 202 -10.63 8.68 -7.33
CA MET A 202 -11.81 8.16 -8.01
C MET A 202 -12.02 6.68 -7.71
N ASP A 203 -13.28 6.24 -7.69
CA ASP A 203 -13.64 4.84 -7.53
C ASP A 203 -14.18 4.25 -8.84
N VAL A 204 -13.69 3.06 -9.16
CA VAL A 204 -14.10 2.28 -10.32
C VAL A 204 -14.81 1.02 -9.84
N ALA A 205 -16.07 0.84 -10.25
CA ALA A 205 -16.92 -0.30 -9.89
C ALA A 205 -16.54 -1.59 -10.65
N VAL A 206 -15.29 -2.00 -10.51
CA VAL A 206 -14.74 -3.25 -11.04
C VAL A 206 -14.20 -4.08 -9.88
N SER A 207 -14.58 -5.35 -9.85
CA SER A 207 -14.03 -6.29 -8.86
C SER A 207 -12.53 -6.52 -9.10
N PRO A 208 -11.67 -6.45 -8.08
CA PRO A 208 -10.23 -6.71 -8.24
C PRO A 208 -9.91 -8.10 -8.78
N ASP A 209 -10.81 -9.06 -8.57
CA ASP A 209 -10.64 -10.45 -8.98
C ASP A 209 -11.31 -10.74 -10.34
N SER A 210 -11.89 -9.75 -11.03
CA SER A 210 -12.35 -9.90 -12.42
C SER A 210 -11.17 -9.78 -13.41
N GLN A 211 -11.39 -10.16 -14.68
CA GLN A 211 -10.40 -9.96 -15.73
C GLN A 211 -10.06 -8.47 -15.91
N GLU A 212 -11.10 -7.63 -15.92
CA GLU A 212 -10.98 -6.17 -16.02
C GLU A 212 -10.22 -5.58 -14.84
N GLY A 213 -10.52 -6.01 -13.62
CA GLY A 213 -9.88 -5.49 -12.42
C GLY A 213 -8.40 -5.85 -12.38
N ARG A 214 -8.04 -7.08 -12.76
CA ARG A 214 -6.63 -7.48 -12.89
C ARG A 214 -5.89 -6.66 -13.93
N ALA A 215 -6.48 -6.46 -15.12
CA ALA A 215 -5.85 -5.68 -16.18
C ALA A 215 -5.67 -4.21 -15.77
N LEU A 216 -6.69 -3.60 -15.16
CA LEU A 216 -6.63 -2.25 -14.64
C LEU A 216 -5.54 -2.10 -13.57
N MET A 217 -5.47 -3.01 -12.60
CA MET A 217 -4.40 -2.98 -11.60
C MET A 217 -3.00 -3.13 -12.22
N VAL A 218 -2.83 -3.94 -13.26
CA VAL A 218 -1.55 -4.05 -13.97
C VAL A 218 -1.20 -2.75 -14.67
N TYR A 219 -2.16 -2.11 -15.33
CA TYR A 219 -1.98 -0.80 -15.96
C TYR A 219 -1.57 0.26 -14.92
N LEU A 220 -2.30 0.36 -13.81
CA LEU A 220 -2.01 1.33 -12.73
C LEU A 220 -0.61 1.12 -12.15
N ARG A 221 -0.19 -0.13 -11.93
CA ARG A 221 1.18 -0.44 -11.47
C ARG A 221 2.25 0.00 -12.47
N ARG A 222 2.01 -0.18 -13.77
CA ARG A 222 2.95 0.24 -14.83
C ARG A 222 3.05 1.75 -14.92
N ALA A 223 1.91 2.44 -14.80
CA ALA A 223 1.82 3.89 -14.76
C ALA A 223 2.38 4.47 -13.45
N GLY A 224 2.51 3.68 -12.39
CA GLY A 224 2.96 4.14 -11.07
C GLY A 224 1.86 4.87 -10.31
N ILE A 225 0.60 4.69 -10.69
CA ILE A 225 -0.56 5.35 -10.09
C ILE A 225 -0.97 4.60 -8.81
N PRO A 226 -1.12 5.30 -7.67
CA PRO A 226 -1.58 4.68 -6.42
C PRO A 226 -3.01 4.15 -6.52
N PHE A 227 -3.29 3.05 -5.83
CA PHE A 227 -4.65 2.50 -5.73
C PHE A 227 -4.84 1.60 -4.50
N ILE A 228 -6.10 1.42 -4.13
CA ILE A 228 -6.57 0.39 -3.19
C ILE A 228 -7.67 -0.42 -3.88
N ALA A 229 -7.52 -1.73 -3.94
CA ALA A 229 -8.49 -2.63 -4.56
C ALA A 229 -9.22 -3.41 -3.47
N PHE A 230 -10.49 -3.10 -3.24
CA PHE A 230 -11.31 -3.75 -2.21
C PHE A 230 -12.00 -4.98 -2.79
N ARG A 231 -11.80 -6.15 -2.16
CA ARG A 231 -12.44 -7.39 -2.61
C ARG A 231 -13.87 -7.56 -2.10
N ASN A 232 -14.17 -6.97 -0.94
CA ASN A 232 -15.45 -7.13 -0.25
C ASN A 232 -15.86 -5.82 0.43
N LYS A 233 -17.11 -5.75 0.90
CA LYS A 233 -17.56 -4.71 1.83
C LYS A 233 -16.68 -4.73 3.09
N MET A 234 -16.20 -3.56 3.49
CA MET A 234 -15.44 -3.36 4.72
C MET A 234 -16.09 -2.24 5.52
N ARG A 235 -16.53 -2.55 6.74
CA ARG A 235 -17.38 -1.67 7.55
C ARG A 235 -16.67 -0.36 7.86
N GLY A 236 -17.14 0.74 7.27
CA GLY A 236 -16.59 2.09 7.43
C GLY A 236 -15.57 2.50 6.37
N TRP A 237 -15.34 1.67 5.35
CA TRP A 237 -14.25 1.83 4.37
C TRP A 237 -14.70 1.63 2.92
N ALA A 238 -15.39 0.51 2.66
CA ALA A 238 -15.83 0.13 1.33
C ALA A 238 -17.23 -0.46 1.42
N THR A 239 -18.15 0.02 0.59
CA THR A 239 -19.52 -0.49 0.53
C THR A 239 -19.64 -1.80 -0.26
N GLY A 240 -18.65 -2.10 -1.10
CA GLY A 240 -18.56 -3.31 -1.92
C GLY A 240 -17.22 -3.43 -2.63
N ALA A 241 -17.10 -4.40 -3.53
CA ALA A 241 -15.88 -4.61 -4.31
C ALA A 241 -15.71 -3.51 -5.37
N HIS A 242 -14.57 -2.81 -5.35
CA HIS A 242 -14.22 -1.76 -6.29
C HIS A 242 -12.71 -1.49 -6.25
N ILE A 243 -12.21 -0.70 -7.20
CA ILE A 243 -10.83 -0.19 -7.20
C ILE A 243 -10.88 1.32 -6.98
N HIS A 244 -10.36 1.75 -5.84
CA HIS A 244 -10.08 3.13 -5.49
C HIS A 244 -8.74 3.55 -6.10
N ILE A 245 -8.71 4.62 -6.88
CA ILE A 245 -7.53 5.12 -7.59
C ILE A 245 -7.19 6.50 -7.06
N GLY A 246 -5.93 6.69 -6.66
CA GLY A 246 -5.48 7.87 -5.95
C GLY A 246 -4.88 7.52 -4.59
N THR A 247 -4.56 8.56 -3.83
CA THR A 247 -4.06 8.40 -2.45
C THR A 247 -5.16 7.87 -1.55
N PRO A 248 -4.84 7.01 -0.56
CA PRO A 248 -5.82 6.49 0.38
C PRO A 248 -6.68 7.60 0.99
N SER A 249 -8.00 7.45 0.92
CA SER A 249 -8.92 8.37 1.60
C SER A 249 -8.68 8.35 3.11
N LEU A 250 -8.22 9.48 3.64
CA LEU A 250 -8.16 9.73 5.06
C LEU A 250 -9.56 10.08 5.56
N ARG A 251 -9.85 9.83 6.85
CA ARG A 251 -11.04 10.45 7.42
C ARG A 251 -10.81 11.95 7.48
N HIS A 252 -11.83 12.74 7.15
CA HIS A 252 -11.76 14.15 7.46
C HIS A 252 -11.51 14.28 8.97
N GLU A 253 -10.45 14.96 9.37
CA GLU A 253 -10.58 15.77 10.58
C GLU A 253 -11.82 16.62 10.35
N GLN A 254 -12.88 16.38 11.12
CA GLN A 254 -13.88 17.41 11.32
C GLN A 254 -13.13 18.55 11.99
N VAL A 255 -12.47 19.39 11.19
CA VAL A 255 -12.07 20.73 11.59
C VAL A 255 -13.40 21.42 11.90
N LYS A 256 -13.85 21.27 13.15
CA LYS A 256 -14.77 22.20 13.76
C LYS A 256 -14.09 23.54 13.58
N ARG A 257 -14.57 24.31 12.61
CA ARG A 257 -14.37 25.75 12.60
C ARG A 257 -14.94 26.23 13.94
N SER A 258 -14.07 26.52 14.89
CA SER A 258 -14.44 27.23 16.11
C SER A 258 -15.21 28.49 15.70
N PRO A 259 -16.42 28.74 16.23
CA PRO A 259 -17.10 30.00 16.03
C PRO A 259 -16.42 31.04 16.94
N ALA A 260 -15.22 31.47 16.56
CA ALA A 260 -14.59 32.65 17.13
C ALA A 260 -15.10 33.88 16.37
N SER A 261 -16.37 34.23 16.56
CA SER A 261 -16.86 35.61 16.47
C SER A 261 -18.29 35.67 17.01
N SER A 262 -18.42 35.42 18.31
CA SER A 262 -19.53 35.98 19.07
C SER A 262 -18.98 36.41 20.43
N ALA A 263 -19.12 37.70 20.70
CA ALA A 263 -18.90 38.41 21.95
C ALA A 263 -17.46 38.85 22.27
N SER A 264 -17.10 40.06 21.81
CA SER A 264 -16.66 41.07 22.77
C SER A 264 -17.83 41.98 23.11
N VAL A 265 -18.15 41.95 24.39
CA VAL A 265 -19.23 42.63 25.10
C VAL A 265 -18.95 44.13 25.22
N GLN A 266 -20.04 44.89 25.26
CA GLN A 266 -20.13 46.28 25.70
C GLN A 266 -19.29 46.61 26.95
N LYS A 267 -18.56 47.73 26.89
CA LYS A 267 -18.28 48.66 28.01
C LYS A 267 -17.77 49.96 27.37
N SER A 268 -18.56 51.03 27.21
CA SER A 268 -19.16 51.96 28.18
C SER A 268 -18.49 53.34 28.04
N ALA A 269 -19.31 54.40 28.11
CA ALA A 269 -18.99 55.77 28.54
C ALA A 269 -18.38 56.75 27.51
N GLY A 270 -19.29 57.53 26.88
CA GLY A 270 -19.39 58.99 27.01
C GLY A 270 -18.19 59.90 26.70
N ARG A 271 -18.35 60.74 25.66
CA ARG A 271 -18.23 62.23 25.67
C ARG A 271 -18.08 62.73 24.22
N GLY A 272 -18.86 63.75 23.87
CA GLY A 272 -18.85 64.44 22.58
C GLY A 272 -20.25 64.84 22.19
#